data_AF-A0A7X9P5U9-F1
#
_entry.id   AF-A0A7X9P5U9-F1
#
_cell.length_a   1.000
_cell.length_b   1.000
_cell.length_c   1.000
_cell.angle_alpha   90.00
_cell.angle_beta   90.00
_cell.angle_gamma   90.00
#
_symmetry.space_group_name_H-M   'P 1'
#
loop_
_entity.id
_entity.type
_entity.pdbx_description
1 polymer ?
#
loop_
_entity_poly.entity_id
_entity_poly.type
_entity_poly.pdbx_seq_one_letter_code
_entity_poly.pdbx_strand_id
1 'polypeptide(L)'
;MELGTDNLAVDATGFTQNNDTYNSLENNQSSKSNSEKQTIPDPQIYKGGVPVARGGHPAGYQYSSIADAINDALNGDTIMLENGATFYEHLIINKNLTFNVFNNGHATIDGSNNGRVIYVTSGVTVYFYNIIITHGKTPGGPGPNNLDGAGIYNEGTVYLINCTLTGNNAGNGADGGASDNGDNGGNGGAVYNTGTLNISNSTLTSNTAGNGG
;
A
#
# COMPACT_ATOMS: atom_id res chain seq x y z
N MET A 1 85.60 -33.65 -5.92
CA MET A 1 85.34 -32.83 -7.12
C MET A 1 84.87 -33.82 -8.17
N GLU A 2 83.54 -33.98 -8.31
CA GLU A 2 82.80 -34.94 -9.15
C GLU A 2 83.24 -36.42 -9.05
N LEU A 3 82.35 -37.41 -8.89
CA LEU A 3 81.29 -37.83 -9.80
C LEU A 3 80.28 -38.66 -8.99
N GLY A 4 78.99 -38.58 -9.35
CA GLY A 4 77.95 -39.41 -8.76
C GLY A 4 77.89 -40.82 -9.37
N THR A 5 77.45 -41.79 -8.57
CA THR A 5 76.61 -42.91 -8.96
C THR A 5 75.84 -43.35 -7.71
N ASP A 6 74.53 -43.54 -7.82
CA ASP A 6 73.97 -44.89 -7.71
C ASP A 6 72.45 -44.86 -7.81
N ASN A 7 72.01 -45.53 -8.87
CA ASN A 7 70.65 -45.91 -9.14
C ASN A 7 70.51 -47.35 -8.61
N LEU A 8 69.82 -47.57 -7.49
CA LEU A 8 69.32 -48.90 -7.15
C LEU A 8 67.92 -48.80 -6.54
N ALA A 9 67.01 -49.42 -7.28
CA ALA A 9 65.60 -49.59 -7.00
C ALA A 9 65.36 -50.36 -5.69
N VAL A 10 64.30 -49.99 -4.99
CA VAL A 10 63.59 -50.90 -4.09
C VAL A 10 62.14 -51.00 -4.57
N ASP A 11 61.88 -52.16 -5.16
CA ASP A 11 60.56 -52.77 -5.33
C ASP A 11 59.98 -53.11 -3.95
N ALA A 12 58.78 -52.61 -3.68
CA ALA A 12 57.86 -53.21 -2.72
C ALA A 12 56.43 -53.04 -3.26
N THR A 13 56.08 -53.95 -4.15
CA THR A 13 54.70 -54.30 -4.51
C THR A 13 53.86 -54.69 -3.29
N GLY A 14 52.60 -54.26 -3.30
CA GLY A 14 51.51 -54.93 -2.59
C GLY A 14 50.81 -54.09 -1.52
N PHE A 15 49.78 -53.33 -1.92
CA PHE A 15 48.37 -53.53 -1.51
C PHE A 15 47.52 -52.42 -2.16
N THR A 16 46.76 -52.77 -3.20
CA THR A 16 45.70 -51.93 -3.76
C THR A 16 44.41 -52.14 -2.96
N GLN A 17 43.74 -51.07 -2.54
CA GLN A 17 42.27 -50.95 -2.55
C GLN A 17 41.84 -49.47 -2.65
N ASN A 18 41.25 -49.16 -3.79
CA ASN A 18 40.05 -48.37 -4.03
C ASN A 18 40.00 -46.88 -3.65
N ASN A 19 40.12 -46.10 -4.74
CA ASN A 19 39.19 -45.08 -5.25
C ASN A 19 38.87 -43.83 -4.41
N ASP A 20 39.19 -42.71 -5.08
CA ASP A 20 38.56 -41.40 -5.00
C ASP A 20 38.84 -40.59 -3.74
N THR A 21 40.08 -40.13 -3.66
CA THR A 21 40.49 -38.98 -2.85
C THR A 21 39.71 -37.73 -3.28
N TYR A 22 38.91 -37.24 -2.33
CA TYR A 22 38.33 -35.91 -2.29
C TYR A 22 39.30 -34.84 -2.79
N ASN A 23 38.92 -34.15 -3.86
CA ASN A 23 39.55 -32.91 -4.26
C ASN A 23 38.45 -31.92 -4.68
N SER A 24 38.01 -31.08 -3.74
CA SER A 24 37.28 -29.86 -4.06
C SER A 24 37.77 -28.74 -3.16
N LEU A 25 38.58 -27.87 -3.76
CA LEU A 25 39.04 -26.61 -3.20
C LEU A 25 37.85 -25.63 -3.10
N GLU A 26 37.76 -25.00 -1.93
CA GLU A 26 37.46 -23.59 -1.67
C GLU A 26 36.07 -22.97 -1.94
N ASN A 27 35.61 -22.27 -0.88
CA ASN A 27 34.76 -21.08 -0.85
C ASN A 27 33.28 -21.25 -1.25
N ASN A 28 32.34 -21.19 -0.29
CA ASN A 28 31.89 -19.94 0.34
C ASN A 28 30.72 -20.19 1.31
N GLN A 29 30.58 -19.28 2.26
CA GLN A 29 29.62 -19.31 3.34
C GLN A 29 28.14 -19.22 2.90
N SER A 30 27.28 -19.74 3.77
CA SER A 30 25.89 -19.35 4.00
C SER A 30 24.85 -19.78 2.95
N SER A 31 24.19 -20.90 3.26
CA SER A 31 22.80 -21.13 2.90
C SER A 31 21.90 -20.06 3.53
N LYS A 32 21.72 -18.93 2.86
CA LYS A 32 20.53 -18.08 3.05
C LYS A 32 19.50 -18.52 2.02
N SER A 33 18.43 -19.13 2.50
CA SER A 33 17.19 -19.22 1.74
C SER A 33 16.84 -17.82 1.26
N ASN A 34 16.79 -17.61 -0.06
CA ASN A 34 16.06 -16.47 -0.62
C ASN A 34 14.57 -16.73 -0.33
N SER A 35 14.13 -16.34 0.87
CA SER A 35 12.73 -15.97 1.05
C SER A 35 12.53 -14.78 0.12
N GLU A 36 11.68 -14.94 -0.89
CA GLU A 36 11.14 -13.82 -1.63
C GLU A 36 10.71 -12.77 -0.60
N LYS A 37 11.45 -11.66 -0.56
CA LYS A 37 11.15 -10.53 0.31
C LYS A 37 9.73 -10.12 -0.08
N GLN A 38 8.75 -10.35 0.79
CA GLN A 38 7.41 -9.81 0.60
C GLN A 38 7.58 -8.33 0.28
N THR A 39 7.31 -7.96 -0.97
CA THR A 39 7.47 -6.59 -1.45
C THR A 39 6.40 -5.79 -0.72
N ILE A 40 6.84 -4.98 0.24
CA ILE A 40 5.98 -3.96 0.82
C ILE A 40 5.39 -3.15 -0.34
N PRO A 41 4.09 -2.79 -0.29
CA PRO A 41 3.52 -1.87 -1.26
C PRO A 41 4.42 -0.63 -1.40
N ASP A 42 4.60 -0.14 -2.62
CA ASP A 42 5.59 0.90 -2.95
C ASP A 42 4.92 2.23 -3.35
N PRO A 43 4.35 3.00 -2.41
CA PRO A 43 4.11 4.40 -2.64
C PRO A 43 5.46 5.10 -2.82
N GLN A 44 5.51 6.02 -3.79
CA GLN A 44 6.65 6.88 -4.06
C GLN A 44 6.16 8.30 -4.30
N ILE A 45 6.95 9.32 -3.95
CA ILE A 45 6.57 10.71 -4.21
C ILE A 45 7.31 11.24 -5.44
N TYR A 46 6.59 11.93 -6.31
CA TYR A 46 7.07 12.49 -7.58
C TYR A 46 6.77 13.99 -7.65
N LYS A 47 7.66 14.74 -8.30
CA LYS A 47 7.47 16.17 -8.59
C LYS A 47 7.92 16.47 -10.00
N GLY A 48 7.00 16.91 -10.86
CA GLY A 48 7.30 17.14 -12.28
C GLY A 48 7.75 15.86 -13.01
N GLY A 49 7.20 14.70 -12.63
CA GLY A 49 7.51 13.41 -13.26
C GLY A 49 8.80 12.73 -12.81
N VAL A 50 9.57 13.34 -11.90
CA VAL A 50 10.76 12.70 -11.32
C VAL A 50 10.51 12.23 -9.89
N PRO A 51 11.01 11.05 -9.49
CA PRO A 51 10.96 10.60 -8.10
C PRO A 51 11.68 11.60 -7.18
N VAL A 52 11.08 11.91 -6.04
CA VAL A 52 11.63 12.78 -5.01
C VAL A 52 11.89 11.94 -3.76
N ALA A 53 13.14 11.87 -3.33
CA ALA A 53 13.48 11.28 -2.03
C ALA A 53 13.27 12.32 -0.93
N ARG A 54 12.28 12.10 -0.05
CA ARG A 54 12.15 12.76 1.25
C ARG A 54 12.12 11.67 2.33
N GLY A 55 12.73 11.92 3.47
CA GLY A 55 12.86 10.89 4.52
C GLY A 55 14.15 10.04 4.45
N GLY A 56 15.25 10.59 3.92
CA GLY A 56 16.59 10.04 4.12
C GLY A 56 16.89 8.69 3.43
N HIS A 57 17.58 8.78 2.29
CA HIS A 57 18.52 7.80 1.70
C HIS A 57 17.92 6.71 0.77
N PRO A 58 18.27 6.57 -0.54
CA PRO A 58 18.47 7.50 -1.67
C PRO A 58 17.28 7.44 -2.68
N ALA A 59 17.45 7.87 -3.95
CA ALA A 59 16.44 7.80 -5.01
C ALA A 59 15.90 6.37 -5.23
N GLY A 60 14.58 6.20 -5.18
CA GLY A 60 13.91 4.90 -5.29
C GLY A 60 13.38 4.33 -3.95
N TYR A 61 13.15 5.16 -2.94
CA TYR A 61 12.58 4.68 -1.67
C TYR A 61 11.08 4.45 -1.76
N GLN A 62 10.70 3.27 -1.30
CA GLN A 62 9.34 2.79 -1.12
C GLN A 62 8.88 3.22 0.27
N TYR A 63 7.78 3.96 0.38
CA TYR A 63 7.19 4.24 1.69
C TYR A 63 6.53 2.97 2.25
N SER A 64 6.58 2.76 3.56
CA SER A 64 5.88 1.61 4.18
C SER A 64 4.35 1.69 4.05
N SER A 65 3.83 2.88 3.80
CA SER A 65 2.41 3.18 3.73
C SER A 65 2.15 4.43 2.89
N ILE A 66 0.94 4.58 2.36
CA ILE A 66 0.49 5.81 1.70
C ILE A 66 0.49 6.96 2.71
N ALA A 67 0.09 6.71 3.97
CA ALA A 67 0.10 7.71 5.03
C ALA A 67 1.50 8.32 5.24
N ASP A 68 2.57 7.51 5.24
CA ASP A 68 3.95 7.99 5.34
C ASP A 68 4.32 8.86 4.13
N ALA A 69 3.92 8.44 2.92
CA ALA A 69 4.13 9.23 1.71
C ALA A 69 3.37 10.58 1.77
N ILE A 70 2.15 10.61 2.29
CA ILE A 70 1.39 11.84 2.50
C ILE A 70 2.11 12.75 3.50
N ASN A 71 2.61 12.20 4.60
CA ASN A 71 3.30 12.96 5.64
C ASN A 71 4.54 13.68 5.09
N ASP A 72 5.32 13.00 4.25
CA ASP A 72 6.52 13.56 3.61
C ASP A 72 6.24 14.43 2.38
N ALA A 73 5.10 14.24 1.70
CA ALA A 73 4.75 15.01 0.52
C ALA A 73 4.62 16.52 0.83
N LEU A 74 4.80 17.34 -0.20
CA LEU A 74 4.61 18.78 -0.23
C LEU A 74 3.44 19.06 -1.16
N ASN A 75 2.88 20.27 -1.06
CA ASN A 75 1.82 20.71 -1.97
C ASN A 75 2.27 20.62 -3.44
N GLY A 76 1.40 20.02 -4.26
CA GLY A 76 1.59 19.82 -5.69
C GLY A 76 2.29 18.51 -6.07
N ASP A 77 2.68 17.68 -5.12
CA ASP A 77 3.34 16.41 -5.42
C ASP A 77 2.36 15.34 -5.90
N THR A 78 2.92 14.34 -6.58
CA THR A 78 2.23 13.12 -6.97
C THR A 78 2.71 11.96 -6.11
N ILE A 79 1.79 11.24 -5.47
CA ILE A 79 2.04 9.95 -4.84
C ILE A 79 1.74 8.88 -5.91
N MET A 80 2.80 8.22 -6.40
CA MET A 80 2.73 7.10 -7.32
C MET A 80 2.59 5.81 -6.53
N LEU A 81 1.60 4.99 -6.86
CA LEU A 81 1.33 3.69 -6.25
C LEU A 81 1.70 2.57 -7.21
N GLU A 82 2.14 1.44 -6.65
CA GLU A 82 2.44 0.23 -7.41
C GLU A 82 1.18 -0.38 -8.05
N ASN A 83 1.31 -0.83 -9.29
CA ASN A 83 0.23 -1.49 -10.01
C ASN A 83 -0.11 -2.84 -9.37
N GLY A 84 -1.38 -3.06 -9.07
CA GLY A 84 -1.89 -4.27 -8.43
C GLY A 84 -1.73 -4.28 -6.90
N ALA A 85 -1.09 -3.26 -6.32
CA ALA A 85 -0.91 -3.20 -4.88
C ALA A 85 -2.23 -2.89 -4.14
N THR A 86 -2.36 -3.46 -2.94
CA THR A 86 -3.45 -3.16 -2.01
C THR A 86 -2.87 -2.57 -0.73
N PHE A 87 -3.40 -1.43 -0.33
CA PHE A 87 -3.02 -0.64 0.83
C PHE A 87 -4.14 -0.67 1.85
N TYR A 88 -3.89 -1.32 2.99
CA TYR A 88 -4.88 -1.44 4.06
C TYR A 88 -4.74 -0.27 5.04
N GLU A 89 -5.36 0.87 4.70
CA GLU A 89 -5.10 2.14 5.36
C GLU A 89 -6.34 3.04 5.50
N HIS A 90 -6.26 3.97 6.43
CA HIS A 90 -7.20 5.09 6.59
C HIS A 90 -6.42 6.40 6.39
N LEU A 91 -6.74 7.14 5.33
CA LEU A 91 -5.93 8.27 4.89
C LEU A 91 -6.56 9.59 5.29
N ILE A 92 -5.75 10.50 5.82
CA ILE A 92 -6.09 11.92 5.96
C ILE A 92 -5.24 12.69 4.97
N ILE A 93 -5.88 13.39 4.04
CA ILE A 93 -5.22 14.15 2.98
C ILE A 93 -5.44 15.62 3.24
N ASN A 94 -4.35 16.29 3.64
CA ASN A 94 -4.33 17.69 4.07
C ASN A 94 -3.38 18.56 3.25
N LYS A 95 -3.02 18.10 2.04
CA LYS A 95 -2.16 18.80 1.09
C LYS A 95 -2.75 18.67 -0.32
N ASN A 96 -2.41 19.60 -1.19
CA ASN A 96 -2.70 19.49 -2.62
C ASN A 96 -1.86 18.33 -3.18
N LEU A 97 -2.50 17.22 -3.56
CA LEU A 97 -1.79 16.00 -3.98
C LEU A 97 -2.47 15.36 -5.19
N THR A 98 -1.67 14.64 -5.97
CA THR A 98 -2.16 13.74 -7.01
C THR A 98 -1.82 12.31 -6.62
N PHE A 99 -2.77 11.39 -6.67
CA PHE A 99 -2.55 9.95 -6.53
C PHE A 99 -2.67 9.32 -7.91
N ASN A 100 -1.64 8.59 -8.33
CA ASN A 100 -1.63 7.90 -9.61
C ASN A 100 -0.95 6.53 -9.46
N VAL A 101 -1.09 5.68 -10.47
CA VAL A 101 -0.61 4.30 -10.43
C VAL A 101 0.39 4.06 -11.55
N PHE A 102 1.49 3.37 -11.26
CA PHE A 102 2.48 3.02 -12.26
C PHE A 102 1.88 2.24 -13.43
N ASN A 103 2.44 2.42 -14.62
CA ASN A 103 2.06 1.72 -15.84
C ASN A 103 0.57 1.88 -16.23
N ASN A 104 -0.09 2.95 -15.78
CA ASN A 104 -1.55 3.15 -15.92
C ASN A 104 -2.37 1.97 -15.38
N GLY A 105 -1.84 1.27 -14.38
CA GLY A 105 -2.50 0.17 -13.69
C GLY A 105 -3.54 0.64 -12.68
N HIS A 106 -3.94 -0.26 -11.78
CA HIS A 106 -4.84 0.05 -10.68
C HIS A 106 -4.21 -0.25 -9.33
N ALA A 107 -4.52 0.54 -8.30
CA ALA A 107 -4.11 0.30 -6.93
C ALA A 107 -5.34 0.39 -6.01
N THR A 108 -5.38 -0.45 -4.98
CA THR A 108 -6.50 -0.54 -4.05
C THR A 108 -6.14 0.11 -2.72
N ILE A 109 -7.00 0.99 -2.22
CA ILE A 109 -6.98 1.50 -0.84
C ILE A 109 -8.19 0.86 -0.15
N ASP A 110 -7.91 -0.02 0.80
CA ASP A 110 -8.89 -0.89 1.45
C ASP A 110 -9.03 -0.52 2.93
N GLY A 111 -10.24 -0.12 3.34
CA GLY A 111 -10.57 0.22 4.73
C GLY A 111 -10.69 -0.99 5.67
N SER A 112 -10.49 -2.21 5.19
CA SER A 112 -10.56 -3.44 5.98
C SER A 112 -11.90 -3.66 6.70
N ASN A 113 -13.00 -3.17 6.12
CA ASN A 113 -14.33 -3.14 6.73
C ASN A 113 -14.34 -2.42 8.09
N ASN A 114 -13.49 -1.40 8.23
CA ASN A 114 -13.36 -0.58 9.43
C ASN A 114 -13.16 0.88 9.02
N GLY A 115 -13.57 1.82 9.87
CA GLY A 115 -13.36 3.25 9.66
C GLY A 115 -13.72 3.82 8.29
N ARG A 116 -13.20 5.01 8.00
CA ARG A 116 -13.32 5.67 6.70
C ARG A 116 -12.04 5.41 5.90
N VAL A 117 -12.14 5.13 4.60
CA VAL A 117 -10.94 4.91 3.78
C VAL A 117 -10.17 6.22 3.58
N ILE A 118 -10.85 7.29 3.17
CA ILE A 118 -10.21 8.58 2.84
C ILE A 118 -10.98 9.75 3.45
N TYR A 119 -10.27 10.64 4.12
CA TYR A 119 -10.75 11.96 4.52
C TYR A 119 -9.90 13.05 3.85
N VAL A 120 -10.55 13.92 3.07
CA VAL A 120 -9.92 15.09 2.42
C VAL A 120 -10.35 16.34 3.17
N THR A 121 -9.39 17.04 3.78
CA THR A 121 -9.65 18.22 4.59
C THR A 121 -10.05 19.42 3.74
N SER A 122 -10.68 20.43 4.35
CA SER A 122 -10.97 21.68 3.65
C SER A 122 -9.71 22.40 3.11
N GLY A 123 -9.89 23.18 2.04
CA GLY A 123 -8.84 24.04 1.48
C GLY A 123 -7.80 23.35 0.58
N VAL A 124 -7.91 22.04 0.34
CA VAL A 124 -6.98 21.30 -0.52
C VAL A 124 -7.66 20.72 -1.76
N THR A 125 -6.86 20.49 -2.81
CA THR A 125 -7.28 19.85 -4.06
C THR A 125 -6.55 18.52 -4.24
N VAL A 126 -7.31 17.45 -4.44
CA VAL A 126 -6.80 16.09 -4.57
C VAL A 126 -7.30 15.46 -5.85
N TYR A 127 -6.39 14.86 -6.60
CA TYR A 127 -6.71 14.06 -7.78
C TYR A 127 -6.43 12.59 -7.49
N PHE A 128 -7.36 11.71 -7.82
CA PHE A 128 -7.16 10.27 -7.82
C PHE A 128 -7.29 9.74 -9.24
N TYR A 129 -6.27 9.05 -9.70
CA TYR A 129 -6.24 8.36 -11.00
C TYR A 129 -6.09 6.86 -10.77
N ASN A 130 -7.01 6.08 -11.35
CA ASN A 130 -6.95 4.62 -11.37
C ASN A 130 -7.02 3.94 -9.99
N ILE A 131 -7.60 4.61 -8.98
CA ILE A 131 -7.66 4.08 -7.61
C ILE A 131 -8.95 3.30 -7.38
N ILE A 132 -8.84 2.14 -6.73
CA ILE A 132 -9.95 1.38 -6.17
C ILE A 132 -10.05 1.72 -4.69
N ILE A 133 -11.19 2.23 -4.23
CA ILE A 133 -11.44 2.61 -2.83
C ILE A 133 -12.53 1.67 -2.32
N THR A 134 -12.19 0.83 -1.36
CA THR A 134 -13.06 -0.27 -0.94
C THR A 134 -13.11 -0.51 0.55
N HIS A 135 -14.19 -1.17 0.97
CA HIS A 135 -14.37 -1.69 2.32
C HIS A 135 -14.17 -0.65 3.43
N GLY A 136 -14.49 0.62 3.17
CA GLY A 136 -14.74 1.58 4.23
C GLY A 136 -15.97 1.18 5.02
N LYS A 137 -15.89 1.20 6.35
CA LYS A 137 -17.04 1.00 7.24
C LYS A 137 -16.95 1.86 8.48
N THR A 138 -17.56 3.05 8.46
CA THR A 138 -17.65 3.90 9.64
C THR A 138 -18.47 3.19 10.74
N PRO A 139 -18.10 3.34 12.02
CA PRO A 139 -18.81 2.69 13.12
C PRO A 139 -20.28 3.14 13.14
N GLY A 140 -21.22 2.29 13.49
CA GLY A 140 -22.58 2.69 13.84
C GLY A 140 -22.74 2.92 15.34
N GLY A 141 -23.94 3.33 15.78
CA GLY A 141 -24.29 3.44 17.19
C GLY A 141 -24.44 4.88 17.70
N PRO A 142 -24.67 5.07 19.00
CA PRO A 142 -25.30 6.28 19.52
C PRO A 142 -24.39 7.50 19.46
N GLY A 143 -24.98 8.65 19.15
CA GLY A 143 -24.33 9.96 19.16
C GLY A 143 -23.89 10.46 17.77
N PRO A 144 -23.34 11.70 17.69
CA PRO A 144 -22.90 12.33 16.45
C PRO A 144 -21.58 11.71 15.98
N ASN A 145 -21.63 10.42 15.68
CA ASN A 145 -20.50 9.69 15.18
C ASN A 145 -20.25 10.13 13.74
N ASN A 146 -19.00 10.12 13.31
CA ASN A 146 -18.57 10.50 11.98
C ASN A 146 -18.97 9.39 10.97
N LEU A 147 -20.29 9.17 10.84
CA LEU A 147 -20.93 8.05 10.13
C LEU A 147 -20.88 8.22 8.61
N ASP A 148 -20.69 9.45 8.14
CA ASP A 148 -20.84 9.78 6.73
C ASP A 148 -19.61 9.35 5.91
N GLY A 149 -19.79 9.02 4.64
CA GLY A 149 -18.69 8.92 3.69
C GLY A 149 -17.67 7.85 4.08
N ALA A 150 -18.10 6.59 4.20
CA ALA A 150 -17.20 5.50 4.60
C ALA A 150 -16.08 5.25 3.58
N GLY A 151 -16.35 5.40 2.28
CA GLY A 151 -15.29 5.46 1.27
C GLY A 151 -14.52 6.77 1.38
N ILE A 152 -15.17 7.89 1.02
CA ILE A 152 -14.57 9.22 1.06
C ILE A 152 -15.46 10.18 1.86
N TYR A 153 -14.86 10.93 2.78
CA TYR A 153 -15.41 12.19 3.26
C TYR A 153 -14.60 13.35 2.67
N ASN A 154 -15.26 14.22 1.92
CA ASN A 154 -14.62 15.34 1.24
C ASN A 154 -15.13 16.70 1.73
N GLU A 155 -14.25 17.45 2.38
CA GLU A 155 -14.42 18.87 2.70
C GLU A 155 -13.61 19.79 1.76
N GLY A 156 -12.74 19.23 0.91
CA GLY A 156 -11.88 19.94 -0.03
C GLY A 156 -12.41 19.86 -1.47
N THR A 157 -11.50 19.79 -2.44
CA THR A 157 -11.82 19.57 -3.86
C THR A 157 -11.25 18.22 -4.30
N VAL A 158 -12.12 17.28 -4.69
CA VAL A 158 -11.72 15.94 -5.11
C VAL A 158 -12.07 15.71 -6.57
N TYR A 159 -11.11 15.18 -7.31
CA TYR A 159 -11.30 14.66 -8.67
C TYR A 159 -11.08 13.14 -8.65
N LEU A 160 -12.13 12.38 -8.99
CA LEU A 160 -12.07 10.94 -9.20
C LEU A 160 -12.02 10.67 -10.71
N ILE A 161 -10.91 10.13 -11.19
CA ILE A 161 -10.65 9.92 -12.62
C ILE A 161 -10.27 8.46 -12.82
N ASN A 162 -11.08 7.72 -13.59
CA ASN A 162 -10.90 6.28 -13.78
C ASN A 162 -10.84 5.49 -12.46
N CYS A 163 -11.58 5.91 -11.44
CA CYS A 163 -11.58 5.28 -10.13
C CYS A 163 -12.75 4.31 -9.96
N THR A 164 -12.63 3.39 -9.02
CA THR A 164 -13.74 2.52 -8.59
C THR A 164 -13.94 2.68 -7.10
N LEU A 165 -15.14 3.07 -6.67
CA LEU A 165 -15.53 3.07 -5.26
C LEU A 165 -16.51 1.92 -5.07
N THR A 166 -16.15 0.93 -4.26
CA THR A 166 -16.95 -0.28 -4.10
C THR A 166 -16.99 -0.80 -2.68
N GLY A 167 -18.10 -1.41 -2.26
CA GLY A 167 -18.17 -2.10 -0.97
C GLY A 167 -18.02 -1.19 0.25
N ASN A 168 -18.29 0.11 0.13
CA ASN A 168 -18.16 1.05 1.24
C ASN A 168 -19.52 1.25 1.95
N ASN A 169 -19.53 1.18 3.28
CA ASN A 169 -20.74 1.18 4.10
C ASN A 169 -20.68 2.25 5.20
N ALA A 170 -21.52 3.29 5.07
CA ALA A 170 -21.71 4.28 6.13
C ALA A 170 -22.41 3.64 7.34
N GLY A 171 -22.15 4.17 8.53
CA GLY A 171 -22.56 3.58 9.79
C GLY A 171 -24.05 3.80 10.05
N ASN A 172 -24.73 2.84 10.66
CA ASN A 172 -26.14 2.99 11.05
C ASN A 172 -26.29 3.91 12.27
N GLY A 173 -27.41 4.60 12.36
CA GLY A 173 -27.84 5.27 13.59
C GLY A 173 -28.12 4.26 14.70
N ALA A 174 -28.08 4.71 15.95
CA ALA A 174 -28.56 3.91 17.07
C ALA A 174 -30.08 3.77 17.04
N ASP A 175 -30.55 2.59 17.41
CA ASP A 175 -31.97 2.33 17.63
C ASP A 175 -32.53 3.25 18.72
N GLY A 176 -33.77 3.72 18.51
CA GLY A 176 -34.50 4.46 19.52
C GLY A 176 -34.81 3.64 20.78
N GLY A 177 -35.00 4.34 21.90
CA GLY A 177 -35.49 3.77 23.15
C GLY A 177 -37.01 3.91 23.30
N ALA A 178 -37.58 3.39 24.40
CA ALA A 178 -39.02 3.50 24.68
C ALA A 178 -39.55 4.95 24.76
N SER A 179 -38.65 5.92 24.95
CA SER A 179 -38.95 7.35 25.05
C SER A 179 -38.05 8.22 24.18
N ASP A 180 -37.32 7.64 23.22
CA ASP A 180 -36.39 8.38 22.35
C ASP A 180 -36.49 7.89 20.90
N ASN A 181 -36.34 8.80 19.96
CA ASN A 181 -36.24 8.44 18.54
C ASN A 181 -34.83 7.90 18.27
N GLY A 182 -34.67 6.98 17.32
CA GLY A 182 -33.34 6.55 16.91
C GLY A 182 -32.55 7.65 16.21
N ASP A 183 -31.25 7.45 16.12
CA ASP A 183 -30.34 8.36 15.42
C ASP A 183 -30.44 8.16 13.90
N ASN A 184 -30.04 9.19 13.15
CA ASN A 184 -29.88 9.06 11.69
C ASN A 184 -28.68 8.16 11.36
N GLY A 185 -28.78 7.40 10.27
CA GLY A 185 -27.62 6.74 9.67
C GLY A 185 -26.71 7.71 8.94
N GLY A 186 -25.48 7.28 8.69
CA GLY A 186 -24.48 8.02 7.95
C GLY A 186 -24.84 8.17 6.47
N ASN A 187 -24.66 9.38 5.97
CA ASN A 187 -24.87 9.74 4.58
C ASN A 187 -23.76 9.19 3.68
N GLY A 188 -24.16 8.65 2.53
CA GLY A 188 -23.24 8.29 1.45
C GLY A 188 -22.21 7.22 1.81
N GLY A 189 -22.52 5.94 1.56
CA GLY A 189 -21.54 4.86 1.74
C GLY A 189 -20.27 5.07 0.92
N ALA A 190 -20.42 5.48 -0.35
CA ALA A 190 -19.30 5.75 -1.24
C ALA A 190 -18.60 7.07 -0.89
N VAL A 191 -19.34 8.17 -0.95
CA VAL A 191 -18.81 9.53 -0.75
C VAL A 191 -19.83 10.36 0.01
N TYR A 192 -19.37 11.05 1.04
CA TYR A 192 -20.03 12.22 1.59
C TYR A 192 -19.22 13.46 1.23
N ASN A 193 -19.86 14.47 0.65
CA ASN A 193 -19.19 15.64 0.11
C ASN A 193 -19.82 16.93 0.63
N THR A 194 -19.04 17.71 1.37
CA THR A 194 -19.35 19.08 1.81
C THR A 194 -18.50 20.13 1.08
N GLY A 195 -17.45 19.69 0.37
CA GLY A 195 -16.65 20.51 -0.55
C GLY A 195 -17.09 20.37 -2.02
N THR A 196 -16.12 20.23 -2.92
CA THR A 196 -16.34 20.03 -4.37
C THR A 196 -15.92 18.62 -4.79
N LEU A 197 -16.79 17.90 -5.49
CA LEU A 197 -16.51 16.57 -6.03
C LEU A 197 -16.72 16.57 -7.55
N ASN A 198 -15.70 16.14 -8.29
CA ASN A 198 -15.76 15.90 -9.73
C ASN A 198 -15.47 14.43 -10.00
N ILE A 199 -16.31 13.78 -10.80
CA ILE A 199 -16.18 12.36 -11.12
C ILE A 199 -16.16 12.21 -12.64
N SER A 200 -15.16 11.52 -13.16
CA SER A 200 -15.03 11.21 -14.59
C SER A 200 -14.55 9.78 -14.79
N ASN A 201 -15.16 9.08 -15.75
CA ASN A 201 -14.82 7.71 -16.12
C ASN A 201 -14.73 6.74 -14.92
N SER A 202 -15.50 6.97 -13.86
CA SER A 202 -15.38 6.23 -12.60
C SER A 202 -16.65 5.45 -12.31
N THR A 203 -16.51 4.37 -11.54
CA THR A 203 -17.62 3.49 -11.14
C THR A 203 -17.86 3.57 -9.63
N LEU A 204 -19.08 3.87 -9.22
CA LEU A 204 -19.53 3.81 -7.83
C LEU A 204 -20.55 2.68 -7.71
N THR A 205 -20.18 1.54 -7.12
CA THR A 205 -21.02 0.33 -7.08
C THR A 205 -21.01 -0.32 -5.69
N SER A 206 -22.07 -1.04 -5.32
CA SER A 206 -22.11 -1.80 -4.05
C SER A 206 -21.76 -0.98 -2.80
N ASN A 207 -22.14 0.30 -2.76
CA ASN A 207 -21.93 1.17 -1.61
C ASN A 207 -23.27 1.45 -0.91
N THR A 208 -23.27 1.49 0.42
CA THR A 208 -24.50 1.52 1.22
C THR A 208 -24.43 2.66 2.23
N ALA A 209 -25.39 3.60 2.17
CA ALA A 209 -25.59 4.59 3.24
C ALA A 209 -26.05 3.89 4.54
N GLY A 210 -25.89 4.54 5.68
CA GLY A 210 -26.36 4.03 6.96
C GLY A 210 -27.87 4.06 7.06
N ASN A 211 -28.46 3.05 7.68
CA ASN A 211 -29.86 3.07 8.08
C ASN A 211 -30.04 3.95 9.32
N GLY A 212 -31.15 4.69 9.39
CA GLY A 212 -31.59 5.28 10.66
C GLY A 212 -32.10 4.20 11.64
N GLY A 213 -32.17 4.56 12.92
CA GLY A 213 -32.70 3.70 14.00
C GLY A 213 -34.08 4.07 14.50
#